data_AF-A0A5E4MBV4-F1
#
_entry.id   AF-A0A5E4MBV4-F1
#
_cell.length_a   1.000
_cell.length_b   1.000
_cell.length_c   1.000
_cell.angle_alpha   90.00
_cell.angle_beta   90.00
_cell.angle_gamma   90.00
#
_symmetry.space_group_name_H-M   'P 1'
#
loop_
_entity.id
_entity.type
_entity.pdbx_description
1 polymer ?
#
loop_
_entity_poly.entity_id
_entity_poly.type
_entity_poly.pdbx_seq_one_letter_code
_entity_poly.pdbx_strand_id
1 'polypeptide(L)'
;MYSSILQLFLVGIVWGVTNPFIKLATNKVKRRNKKFDLVSQVTDHLNNRNYLIPFAINQCGSLLFYFTLKNSDISLAVPIANGMSFVSTSIVGPLLGEEKPKFRTLLGILFLLFGIFCFVIDKKL
;
A
#
# COMPACT_ATOMS: atom_id res chain seq x y z
N MET A 1 6.11 -20.94 -6.64
CA MET A 1 5.51 -20.78 -5.30
C MET A 1 6.26 -19.76 -4.45
N TYR A 2 7.55 -19.96 -4.13
CA TYR A 2 8.36 -18.96 -3.40
C TYR A 2 8.46 -17.60 -4.11
N SER A 3 8.60 -17.62 -5.43
CA SER A 3 8.58 -16.43 -6.28
C SER A 3 7.28 -15.63 -6.10
N SER A 4 6.12 -16.29 -6.13
CA SER A 4 4.82 -15.64 -5.95
C SER A 4 4.68 -15.02 -4.57
N ILE A 5 5.12 -15.70 -3.51
CA ILE A 5 5.07 -15.14 -2.14
C ILE A 5 5.95 -13.89 -2.05
N LEU A 6 7.21 -13.96 -2.51
CA LEU A 6 8.09 -12.80 -2.53
C LEU A 6 7.50 -11.63 -3.33
N GLN A 7 6.89 -11.91 -4.48
CA GLN A 7 6.19 -10.91 -5.28
C GLN A 7 5.04 -10.26 -4.51
N LEU A 8 4.23 -11.03 -3.76
CA LEU A 8 3.14 -10.49 -2.93
C LEU A 8 3.66 -9.60 -1.80
N PHE A 9 4.77 -9.97 -1.15
CA PHE A 9 5.43 -9.11 -0.17
C PHE A 9 5.91 -7.80 -0.81
N LEU A 10 6.55 -7.89 -1.97
CA LEU A 10 7.00 -6.70 -2.73
C LEU A 10 5.83 -5.81 -3.13
N VAL A 11 4.73 -6.37 -3.65
CA VAL A 11 3.50 -5.62 -3.97
C VAL A 11 3.01 -4.86 -2.73
N GLY A 12 2.89 -5.57 -1.59
CA GLY A 12 2.46 -4.97 -0.35
C GLY A 12 3.37 -3.82 0.08
N ILE A 13 4.69 -3.99 0.03
CA ILE A 13 5.65 -2.92 0.34
C ILE A 13 5.49 -1.75 -0.62
N VAL A 14 5.41 -1.98 -1.93
CA VAL A 14 5.24 -0.94 -2.93
C VAL A 14 3.99 -0.11 -2.67
N TRP A 15 2.84 -0.77 -2.44
CA TRP A 15 1.60 -0.07 -2.10
C TRP A 15 1.71 0.67 -0.77
N GLY A 16 2.20 0.01 0.28
CA GLY A 16 2.24 0.60 1.61
C GLY A 16 3.25 1.75 1.75
N VAL A 17 4.31 1.77 0.95
CA VAL A 17 5.23 2.92 0.87
C VAL A 17 4.59 4.05 0.07
N THR A 18 4.01 3.78 -1.10
CA THR A 18 3.47 4.83 -1.98
C THR A 18 2.20 5.48 -1.46
N ASN A 19 1.33 4.74 -0.77
CA ASN A 19 0.04 5.22 -0.28
C ASN A 19 0.14 6.48 0.63
N PRO A 20 1.02 6.52 1.66
CA PRO A 20 1.30 7.74 2.42
C PRO A 20 1.73 8.93 1.57
N PHE A 21 2.59 8.76 0.57
CA PHE A 21 3.01 9.86 -0.30
C PHE A 21 1.85 10.39 -1.15
N ILE A 22 1.04 9.49 -1.73
CA ILE A 22 -0.15 9.84 -2.50
C ILE A 22 -1.12 10.63 -1.62
N LYS A 23 -1.38 10.16 -0.39
CA LYS A 23 -2.24 10.83 0.58
C LYS A 23 -1.71 12.21 0.98
N LEU A 24 -0.42 12.32 1.27
CA LEU A 24 0.24 13.59 1.58
C LEU A 24 0.10 14.60 0.43
N ALA A 25 0.40 14.18 -0.80
CA ALA A 25 0.30 15.02 -1.98
C ALA A 25 -1.15 15.45 -2.25
N THR A 26 -2.11 14.55 -2.02
CA THR A 26 -3.54 14.83 -2.19
C THR A 26 -4.04 15.87 -1.18
N ASN A 27 -3.65 15.73 0.08
CA ASN A 27 -4.03 16.66 1.15
C ASN A 27 -3.47 18.07 0.92
N LYS A 28 -2.26 18.19 0.33
CA LYS A 28 -1.69 19.49 -0.06
C LYS A 28 -2.53 20.19 -1.13
N VAL A 29 -3.00 19.46 -2.14
CA VAL A 29 -3.88 20.01 -3.19
C VAL A 29 -5.24 20.43 -2.60
N LYS A 30 -5.86 19.58 -1.78
CA LYS A 30 -7.15 19.89 -1.11
C LYS A 30 -7.08 21.14 -0.23
N ARG A 31 -5.97 21.36 0.48
CA ARG A 31 -5.78 22.57 1.30
C ARG A 31 -5.65 23.84 0.45
N ARG A 32 -5.09 23.74 -0.76
CA ARG A 32 -4.93 24.87 -1.69
C ARG A 32 -6.26 25.26 -2.34
N ASN A 33 -7.05 24.29 -2.78
CA ASN A 33 -8.33 24.55 -3.46
C ASN A 33 -9.50 24.41 -2.50
N LYS A 34 -9.98 25.54 -1.97
CA LYS A 34 -11.23 25.57 -1.16
C LYS A 34 -12.51 25.38 -1.99
N LYS A 35 -12.46 25.62 -3.31
CA LYS A 35 -13.59 25.40 -4.22
C LYS A 35 -13.49 23.99 -4.81
N PHE A 36 -14.55 23.20 -4.64
CA PHE A 36 -14.66 21.83 -5.16
C PHE A 36 -15.06 21.84 -6.64
N ASP A 37 -14.11 22.19 -7.52
CA ASP A 37 -14.22 21.83 -8.92
C ASP A 37 -13.45 20.53 -9.18
N LEU A 38 -14.12 19.54 -9.77
CA LEU A 38 -13.51 18.23 -10.07
C LEU A 38 -12.45 18.35 -11.15
N VAL A 39 -12.68 19.19 -12.17
CA VAL A 39 -11.74 19.37 -13.29
C VAL A 39 -10.45 19.99 -12.80
N SER A 40 -10.55 21.04 -11.97
CA SER A 40 -9.40 21.66 -11.31
C SER A 40 -8.61 20.69 -10.43
N GLN A 41 -9.28 19.84 -9.64
CA GLN A 41 -8.60 18.84 -8.79
C GLN A 41 -7.85 17.78 -9.60
N VAL A 42 -8.47 17.22 -10.64
CA VAL A 42 -7.81 16.24 -11.50
C VAL A 42 -6.61 16.87 -12.19
N THR A 43 -6.76 18.07 -12.75
CA THR A 43 -5.67 18.79 -13.41
C THR A 43 -4.51 19.06 -12.45
N ASP A 44 -4.81 19.45 -11.21
CA ASP A 44 -3.80 19.70 -10.18
C ASP A 44 -3.06 18.44 -9.73
N HIS A 45 -3.75 17.29 -9.64
CA HIS A 45 -3.10 16.02 -9.36
C HIS A 45 -2.19 15.58 -10.51
N LEU A 46 -2.64 15.77 -11.76
CA LEU A 46 -1.85 15.48 -12.96
C LEU A 46 -0.63 16.40 -13.11
N ASN A 47 -0.67 17.62 -12.57
CA ASN A 47 0.49 18.51 -12.59
C ASN A 47 1.40 18.36 -11.36
N ASN A 48 0.99 17.58 -10.35
CA ASN A 48 1.75 17.39 -9.12
C ASN A 48 2.69 16.19 -9.22
N ARG A 49 3.98 16.44 -9.42
CA ARG A 49 5.02 15.38 -9.46
C ARG A 49 5.07 14.53 -8.18
N ASN A 50 4.81 15.15 -7.01
CA ASN A 50 4.77 14.45 -5.73
C ASN A 50 3.57 13.50 -5.60
N TYR A 51 2.58 13.63 -6.48
CA TYR A 51 1.47 12.69 -6.61
C TYR A 51 1.75 11.66 -7.72
N LEU A 52 2.14 12.12 -8.92
CA LEU A 52 2.31 11.27 -10.09
C LEU A 52 3.40 10.20 -9.92
N ILE A 53 4.55 10.54 -9.32
CA ILE A 53 5.65 9.57 -9.17
C ILE A 53 5.22 8.41 -8.24
N PRO A 54 4.75 8.66 -7.00
CA PRO A 54 4.22 7.60 -6.15
C PRO A 54 3.06 6.83 -6.79
N PHE A 55 2.16 7.52 -7.50
CA PHE A 55 1.03 6.90 -8.18
C PHE A 55 1.47 5.94 -9.29
N ALA A 56 2.43 6.33 -10.14
CA ALA A 56 2.96 5.48 -11.19
C ALA A 56 3.61 4.21 -10.60
N ILE A 57 4.41 4.37 -9.54
CA ILE A 57 5.03 3.24 -8.82
C ILE A 57 3.94 2.33 -8.22
N ASN A 58 2.88 2.91 -7.66
CA ASN A 58 1.74 2.15 -7.12
C ASN A 58 1.05 1.32 -8.21
N GLN A 59 0.84 1.88 -9.41
CA GLN A 59 0.29 1.15 -10.56
C GLN A 59 1.20 0.02 -11.04
N CYS A 60 2.52 0.19 -11.00
CA CYS A 60 3.47 -0.90 -11.25
C CYS A 60 3.29 -2.04 -10.23
N GLY A 61 3.03 -1.71 -8.97
CA GLY A 61 2.64 -2.69 -7.95
C GLY A 61 1.37 -3.46 -8.32
N SER A 62 0.34 -2.78 -8.84
CA SER A 62 -0.90 -3.40 -9.32
C SER A 62 -0.69 -4.34 -10.51
N LEU A 63 0.19 -3.97 -11.46
CA LEU A 63 0.58 -4.85 -12.57
C LEU A 63 1.29 -6.10 -12.05
N LEU A 64 2.25 -5.93 -11.13
CA LEU A 64 2.95 -7.05 -10.51
C LEU A 64 1.96 -7.98 -9.77
N PHE A 65 1.01 -7.42 -9.03
CA PHE A 65 -0.03 -8.17 -8.34
C PHE A 65 -0.89 -8.97 -9.32
N TYR A 66 -1.35 -8.35 -10.41
CA TYR A 66 -2.12 -9.01 -11.45
C TYR A 66 -1.38 -10.21 -12.05
N PHE A 67 -0.09 -10.08 -12.37
CA PHE A 67 0.70 -11.21 -12.87
C PHE A 67 0.94 -12.28 -11.81
N THR A 68 1.08 -11.88 -10.54
CA THR A 68 1.27 -12.81 -9.43
C THR A 68 0.02 -13.67 -9.20
N LEU A 69 -1.18 -13.10 -9.36
CA LEU A 69 -2.46 -13.81 -9.26
C LEU A 69 -2.62 -14.94 -10.28
N LYS A 70 -1.92 -14.90 -11.42
CA LYS A 70 -1.95 -16.01 -12.39
C LYS A 70 -1.40 -17.32 -11.80
N ASN A 71 -0.53 -17.21 -10.78
CA ASN A 71 0.21 -18.33 -10.20
C ASN A 71 0.01 -18.43 -8.67
N SER A 72 -0.99 -17.73 -8.12
CA SER A 72 -1.27 -17.70 -6.68
C SER A 72 -2.76 -17.57 -6.43
N ASP A 73 -3.27 -18.33 -5.47
CA ASP A 73 -4.67 -18.24 -5.06
C ASP A 73 -4.97 -16.84 -4.48
N ILE A 74 -6.14 -16.30 -4.84
CA ILE A 74 -6.59 -14.98 -4.38
C ILE A 74 -6.72 -14.96 -2.85
N SER A 75 -7.16 -16.05 -2.24
CA SER A 75 -7.28 -16.21 -0.77
C SER A 75 -5.94 -16.10 -0.04
N LEU A 76 -4.81 -16.35 -0.72
CA LEU A 76 -3.47 -16.15 -0.18
C LEU A 76 -2.93 -14.76 -0.57
N ALA A 77 -3.10 -14.40 -1.84
CA ALA A 77 -2.54 -13.18 -2.40
C ALA A 77 -3.05 -11.93 -1.71
N VAL A 78 -4.37 -11.87 -1.49
CA VAL A 78 -5.04 -10.69 -0.93
C VAL A 78 -4.63 -10.44 0.53
N PRO A 79 -4.65 -11.43 1.45
CA PRO A 79 -4.16 -11.22 2.82
C PRO A 79 -2.69 -10.82 2.90
N ILE A 80 -1.81 -11.45 2.14
CA ILE A 80 -0.37 -11.14 2.18
C ILE A 80 -0.11 -9.72 1.66
N ALA A 81 -0.57 -9.39 0.46
CA ALA A 81 -0.30 -8.09 -0.16
C ALA A 81 -0.93 -6.94 0.65
N ASN A 82 -2.19 -7.06 1.06
CA ASN A 82 -2.85 -6.03 1.85
C ASN A 82 -2.27 -5.91 3.25
N GLY A 83 -1.95 -7.05 3.89
CA GLY A 83 -1.35 -7.03 5.21
C GLY A 83 0.04 -6.37 5.20
N MET A 84 0.89 -6.73 4.23
CA MET A 84 2.19 -6.09 4.05
C MET A 84 2.08 -4.60 3.67
N SER A 85 1.06 -4.22 2.90
CA SER A 85 0.74 -2.82 2.61
C SER A 85 0.38 -2.06 3.88
N PHE A 86 -0.44 -2.64 4.75
CA PHE A 86 -0.80 -2.03 6.02
C PHE A 86 0.40 -1.86 6.95
N VAL A 87 1.25 -2.89 7.08
CA VAL A 87 2.48 -2.81 7.89
C VAL A 87 3.39 -1.71 7.37
N SER A 88 3.65 -1.69 6.05
CA SER A 88 4.53 -0.71 5.43
C SER A 88 3.97 0.72 5.55
N THR A 89 2.65 0.89 5.37
CA THR A 89 1.95 2.16 5.58
C THR A 89 2.11 2.65 7.02
N SER A 90 2.00 1.75 7.99
CA SER A 90 2.12 2.06 9.42
C SER A 90 3.53 2.53 9.81
N ILE A 91 4.54 2.19 9.02
CA ILE A 91 5.93 2.64 9.19
C ILE A 91 6.16 3.97 8.45
N VAL A 92 5.76 4.04 7.17
CA VAL A 92 6.05 5.19 6.30
C VAL A 92 5.16 6.39 6.62
N GLY A 93 3.89 6.18 6.96
CA GLY A 93 2.94 7.25 7.30
C GLY A 93 3.49 8.20 8.38
N PRO A 94 3.93 7.69 9.54
CA PRO A 94 4.52 8.52 10.59
C PRO A 94 5.77 9.29 10.16
N LEU A 95 6.60 8.74 9.25
CA LEU A 95 7.78 9.43 8.71
C LEU A 95 7.39 10.63 7.84
N LEU A 96 6.18 10.63 7.27
CA LEU A 96 5.63 11.73 6.49
C LEU A 96 4.78 12.71 7.32
N GLY A 97 4.77 12.55 8.65
CA GLY A 97 4.03 13.42 9.58
C GLY A 97 2.60 12.97 9.88
N GLU A 98 2.23 11.73 9.56
CA GLU A 98 0.99 11.13 10.09
C GLU A 98 1.12 10.76 11.57
N GLU A 99 -0.01 10.52 12.24
CA GLU A 99 0.01 10.06 13.63
C GLU A 99 0.65 8.68 13.75
N LYS A 100 1.47 8.50 14.80
CA LYS A 100 2.10 7.21 15.11
C LYS A 100 1.03 6.16 15.48
N PRO A 101 1.21 4.88 15.10
CA PRO A 101 0.30 3.82 15.47
C PRO A 101 0.26 3.67 17.00
N LYS A 102 -0.96 3.53 17.55
CA LYS A 102 -1.18 3.27 18.98
C LYS A 102 -0.77 1.84 19.32
N PHE A 103 -0.56 1.56 20.61
CA PHE A 103 -0.19 0.21 21.07
C PHE A 103 -1.18 -0.88 20.62
N ARG A 104 -2.49 -0.59 20.63
CA ARG A 104 -3.52 -1.51 20.11
C ARG A 104 -3.33 -1.85 18.63
N THR A 105 -2.93 -0.86 17.82
CA THR A 105 -2.61 -1.05 16.40
C THR A 105 -1.36 -1.90 16.23
N LEU A 106 -0.33 -1.70 17.06
CA LEU A 106 0.88 -2.52 17.04
C LEU A 106 0.60 -3.98 17.37
N LEU A 107 -0.26 -4.25 18.38
CA LEU A 107 -0.74 -5.61 18.66
C LEU A 107 -1.51 -6.21 17.48
N GLY A 108 -2.36 -5.42 16.82
CA GLY A 108 -3.03 -5.84 15.59
C GLY A 108 -2.06 -6.20 14.47
N ILE A 109 -1.01 -5.41 14.26
CA ILE A 109 0.07 -5.69 13.29
C ILE A 109 0.79 -6.99 13.65
N LEU A 110 1.07 -7.24 14.93
CA LEU A 110 1.70 -8.47 15.38
C LEU A 110 0.83 -9.70 15.02
N PHE A 111 -0.47 -9.67 15.35
CA PHE A 111 -1.39 -10.77 15.01
C PHE A 111 -1.57 -10.94 13.51
N LEU A 112 -1.59 -9.85 12.75
CA LEU A 112 -1.65 -9.86 11.29
C LEU A 112 -0.41 -10.55 10.69
N LEU A 113 0.79 -10.18 11.14
CA LEU A 113 2.05 -10.80 10.69
C LEU A 113 2.11 -12.28 11.08
N PHE A 114 1.61 -12.63 12.27
CA PHE A 114 1.48 -14.03 12.69
C PHE A 114 0.51 -14.80 11.78
N GLY A 115 -0.65 -14.24 11.44
CA GLY A 115 -1.58 -14.85 10.49
C GLY A 115 -0.98 -15.06 9.10
N ILE A 116 -0.26 -14.06 8.58
CA ILE A 116 0.49 -14.17 7.31
C ILE A 116 1.53 -15.29 7.38
N PHE A 117 2.27 -15.38 8.49
CA PHE A 117 3.25 -16.43 8.70
C PHE A 117 2.60 -17.83 8.68
N CYS A 118 1.48 -18.01 9.36
CA CYS A 118 0.70 -19.25 9.33
C CYS A 118 0.26 -19.61 7.90
N PHE A 119 -0.27 -18.65 7.13
CA PHE A 119 -0.64 -18.88 5.73
C PHE A 119 0.53 -19.29 4.84
N VAL A 120 1.70 -18.68 5.04
CA VAL A 120 2.91 -19.03 4.30
C VAL A 120 3.37 -20.45 4.63
N ILE A 121 3.23 -20.90 5.88
CA ILE A 121 3.57 -22.27 6.29
C ILE A 121 2.59 -23.29 5.71
N ASP A 122 1.28 -23.04 5.80
CA ASP A 122 0.25 -23.96 5.30
C ASP A 122 0.46 -24.26 3.81
N LYS A 123 0.75 -23.22 3.01
CA LYS A 123 1.06 -23.40 1.59
C LYS A 123 2.43 -24.05 1.32
N LYS A 124 3.31 -24.13 2.32
CA LYS A 124 4.64 -24.75 2.22
C LYS A 124 4.59 -26.27 2.38
N LEU A 125 3.55 -26.77 3.03
CA LEU A 125 3.21 -28.19 3.21
C LEU A 125 2.34 -28.67 2.05
#